data_AF-A0A6H0S0E6-F1
#
_entry.id   AF-A0A6H0S0E6-F1
#
_cell.length_a   1.000
_cell.length_b   1.000
_cell.length_c   1.000
_cell.angle_alpha   90.00
_cell.angle_beta   90.00
_cell.angle_gamma   90.00
#
_symmetry.space_group_name_H-M   'P 1'
#
loop_
_entity.id
_entity.type
_entity.pdbx_description
1 polymer ?
#
loop_
_entity_poly.entity_id
_entity_poly.type
_entity_poly.pdbx_seq_one_letter_code
_entity_poly.pdbx_strand_id
1 'polypeptide(L)'
;MTAALAPAFTVILTDAQPTLFSIDDEAFTRWCDAKGEELACEIPTRTNPRAGAALSDLFHNAKEAAVILGDNAFELDVYGDDDEDVSGFYAVLKNNVGNQRLVGLTSGWTEVPRVEDATDARLGAREHLDEICTVANDVLRAVAARPDATATSHQHFGYWINRARGTARCYQCQYQFTGTDTTAEDWQPS
;
A
#
# COMPACT_ATOMS: atom_id res chain seq x y z
N MET A 1 29.06 -21.27 13.81
CA MET A 1 28.74 -21.23 12.36
C MET A 1 27.24 -21.33 12.24
N THR A 2 26.56 -20.22 11.96
CA THR A 2 25.13 -20.21 11.65
C THR A 2 25.00 -20.55 10.17
N ALA A 3 24.40 -21.70 9.84
CA ALA A 3 24.10 -22.05 8.46
C ALA A 3 23.14 -20.99 7.90
N ALA A 4 23.45 -20.43 6.72
CA ALA A 4 22.51 -19.58 6.01
C ALA A 4 21.26 -20.41 5.72
N LEU A 5 20.11 -19.99 6.26
CA LEU A 5 18.84 -20.68 6.04
C LEU A 5 18.40 -20.44 4.60
N ALA A 6 18.18 -21.52 3.85
CA ALA A 6 17.53 -21.44 2.55
C ALA A 6 16.05 -21.09 2.74
N PRO A 7 15.44 -20.32 1.83
CA PRO A 7 14.02 -20.02 1.91
C PRO A 7 13.19 -21.30 1.78
N ALA A 8 12.09 -21.39 2.54
CA ALA A 8 11.19 -22.54 2.51
C ALA A 8 10.39 -22.64 1.20
N PHE A 9 10.18 -21.51 0.51
CA PHE A 9 9.55 -21.43 -0.80
C PHE A 9 10.05 -20.20 -1.58
N THR A 10 9.88 -20.22 -2.89
CA THR A 10 10.21 -19.11 -3.79
C THR A 10 9.01 -18.80 -4.67
N VAL A 11 8.75 -17.52 -4.89
CA VAL A 11 7.74 -17.03 -5.83
C VAL A 11 8.45 -16.36 -7.00
N ILE A 12 8.01 -16.65 -8.22
CA ILE A 12 8.65 -16.15 -9.44
C ILE A 12 7.57 -15.46 -10.29
N LEU A 13 7.83 -14.21 -10.64
CA LEU A 13 7.08 -13.53 -11.71
C LEU A 13 7.62 -14.02 -13.05
N THR A 14 6.74 -14.62 -13.85
CA THR A 14 7.09 -15.10 -15.19
C THR A 14 7.13 -13.99 -16.22
N ASP A 15 6.41 -12.89 -15.97
CA ASP A 15 6.52 -11.67 -16.77
C ASP A 15 7.72 -10.84 -16.29
N ALA A 16 8.47 -10.31 -17.24
CA ALA A 16 9.65 -9.50 -16.97
C ALA A 16 9.30 -8.09 -16.48
N GLN A 17 8.12 -7.56 -16.83
CA GLN A 17 7.67 -6.21 -16.46
C GLN A 17 6.14 -6.16 -16.29
N PRO A 18 5.59 -6.64 -15.16
CA PRO A 18 4.16 -6.52 -14.91
C PRO A 18 3.72 -5.05 -14.90
N THR A 19 2.53 -4.78 -15.40
CA THR A 19 1.93 -3.43 -15.29
C THR A 19 1.61 -3.15 -13.83
N LEU A 20 2.19 -2.07 -13.30
CA LEU A 20 1.94 -1.63 -11.94
C LEU A 20 0.51 -1.10 -11.77
N PHE A 21 -0.01 -1.21 -10.56
CA PHE A 21 -1.31 -0.66 -10.20
C PHE A 21 -1.26 0.87 -10.21
N SER A 22 -2.29 1.49 -10.76
CA SER A 22 -2.46 2.94 -10.78
C SER A 22 -3.94 3.31 -10.84
N ILE A 23 -4.24 4.58 -10.70
CA ILE A 23 -5.61 5.10 -10.84
C ILE A 23 -5.84 5.55 -12.28
N ASP A 24 -6.98 5.17 -12.86
CA ASP A 24 -7.51 5.75 -14.09
C ASP A 24 -8.18 7.09 -13.75
N ASP A 25 -7.60 8.19 -14.20
CA ASP A 25 -8.09 9.54 -13.90
C ASP A 25 -9.50 9.81 -14.44
N GLU A 26 -9.86 9.25 -15.59
CA GLU A 26 -11.18 9.43 -16.20
C GLU A 26 -12.23 8.61 -15.45
N ALA A 27 -11.93 7.35 -15.15
CA ALA A 27 -12.81 6.50 -14.34
C ALA A 27 -12.96 7.05 -12.91
N PHE A 28 -11.88 7.54 -12.30
CA PHE A 28 -11.88 8.17 -11.00
C PHE A 28 -12.79 9.41 -10.97
N THR A 29 -12.69 10.28 -11.98
CA THR A 29 -13.54 11.46 -12.10
C THR A 29 -15.01 11.08 -12.20
N ARG A 30 -15.35 10.14 -13.10
CA ARG A 30 -16.73 9.65 -13.26
C ARG A 30 -17.27 9.00 -11.99
N TRP A 31 -16.45 8.23 -11.29
CA TRP A 31 -16.81 7.56 -10.04
C TRP A 31 -17.08 8.58 -8.92
N CYS A 32 -16.21 9.59 -8.76
CA CYS A 32 -16.41 10.67 -7.80
C CYS A 32 -17.67 11.48 -8.11
N ASP A 33 -17.92 11.79 -9.38
CA ASP A 33 -19.12 12.51 -9.81
C ASP A 33 -20.39 11.70 -9.54
N ALA A 34 -20.36 10.38 -9.74
CA ALA A 34 -21.48 9.49 -9.48
C ALA A 34 -21.79 9.34 -7.98
N LYS A 35 -20.76 9.33 -7.13
CA LYS A 35 -20.90 9.28 -5.66
C LYS A 35 -21.42 10.60 -5.08
N GLY A 36 -21.01 11.74 -5.63
CA GLY A 36 -21.41 13.05 -5.14
C GLY A 36 -21.07 13.24 -3.65
N GLU A 37 -22.07 13.61 -2.85
CA GLU A 37 -21.90 13.84 -1.40
C GLU A 37 -21.67 12.55 -0.60
N GLU A 38 -22.06 11.38 -1.12
CA GLU A 38 -21.87 10.09 -0.44
C GLU A 38 -20.39 9.76 -0.25
N LEU A 39 -19.54 10.22 -1.19
CA LEU A 39 -18.09 10.00 -1.12
C LEU A 39 -17.50 10.50 0.20
N ALA A 40 -17.97 11.63 0.72
CA ALA A 40 -17.47 12.22 1.97
C ALA A 40 -17.71 11.32 3.19
N CYS A 41 -18.77 10.51 3.16
CA CYS A 41 -19.08 9.55 4.22
C CYS A 41 -18.24 8.26 4.14
N GLU A 42 -17.65 7.99 2.98
CA GLU A 42 -16.88 6.78 2.72
C GLU A 42 -15.37 6.97 2.94
N ILE A 43 -14.88 8.23 3.00
CA ILE A 43 -13.47 8.52 3.23
C ILE A 43 -13.09 8.17 4.67
N PRO A 44 -12.09 7.29 4.88
CA PRO A 44 -11.53 7.06 6.21
C PRO A 44 -10.93 8.36 6.77
N THR A 45 -11.44 8.80 7.92
CA THR A 45 -10.92 9.96 8.65
C THR A 45 -10.13 9.55 9.89
N ARG A 46 -9.34 10.49 10.43
CA ARG A 46 -8.48 10.28 11.59
C ARG A 46 -9.20 9.78 12.84
N THR A 47 -10.48 10.12 13.01
CA THR A 47 -11.27 9.77 14.19
C THR A 47 -12.12 8.52 13.97
N ASN A 48 -12.08 7.91 12.79
CA ASN A 48 -12.86 6.71 12.52
C ASN A 48 -12.19 5.49 13.19
N PRO A 49 -12.84 4.84 14.18
CA PRO A 49 -12.31 3.65 14.82
C PRO A 49 -12.30 2.42 13.90
N ARG A 50 -12.87 2.54 12.71
CA ARG A 50 -12.93 1.50 11.67
C ARG A 50 -12.34 1.98 10.34
N ALA A 51 -11.27 2.78 10.42
CA ALA A 51 -10.67 3.38 9.23
C ALA A 51 -10.11 2.33 8.26
N GLY A 52 -9.66 1.17 8.75
CA GLY A 52 -9.19 0.05 7.94
C GLY A 52 -10.33 -0.59 7.17
N ALA A 53 -11.45 -0.89 7.83
CA ALA A 53 -12.65 -1.39 7.15
C ALA A 53 -13.18 -0.38 6.12
N ALA A 54 -13.25 0.91 6.48
CA ALA A 54 -13.69 1.97 5.56
C ALA A 54 -12.76 2.08 4.34
N LEU A 55 -11.44 1.96 4.53
CA LEU A 55 -10.46 1.98 3.44
C LEU A 55 -10.65 0.79 2.50
N SER A 56 -10.86 -0.40 3.08
CA SER A 56 -11.17 -1.61 2.32
C SER A 56 -12.44 -1.44 1.49
N ASP A 57 -13.52 -0.93 2.09
CA ASP A 57 -14.79 -0.72 1.37
C ASP A 57 -14.65 0.31 0.23
N LEU A 58 -13.97 1.43 0.50
CA LEU A 58 -13.64 2.47 -0.49
C LEU A 58 -12.88 1.86 -1.69
N PHE A 59 -11.85 1.05 -1.40
CA PHE A 59 -11.04 0.40 -2.42
C PHE A 59 -11.86 -0.56 -3.30
N HIS A 60 -12.65 -1.44 -2.69
CA HIS A 60 -13.43 -2.41 -3.46
C HIS A 60 -14.49 -1.71 -4.30
N ASN A 61 -15.10 -0.63 -3.80
CA ASN A 61 -16.03 0.16 -4.59
C ASN A 61 -15.36 0.84 -5.79
N ALA A 62 -14.17 1.41 -5.59
CA ALA A 62 -13.37 1.99 -6.67
C ALA A 62 -12.94 0.93 -7.70
N LYS A 63 -12.51 -0.25 -7.25
CA LYS A 63 -12.15 -1.41 -8.09
C LYS A 63 -13.34 -1.86 -8.95
N GLU A 64 -14.54 -1.98 -8.36
CA GLU A 64 -15.78 -2.32 -9.08
C GLU A 64 -16.14 -1.26 -10.14
N ALA A 65 -15.83 0.01 -9.88
CA ALA A 65 -16.01 1.11 -10.83
C ALA A 65 -14.90 1.23 -11.89
N ALA A 66 -13.97 0.27 -11.95
CA ALA A 66 -12.80 0.26 -12.84
C ALA A 66 -11.87 1.48 -12.67
N VAL A 67 -11.82 2.05 -11.46
CA VAL A 67 -10.91 3.15 -11.11
C VAL A 67 -9.47 2.66 -11.00
N ILE A 68 -9.28 1.40 -10.59
CA ILE A 68 -7.96 0.81 -10.40
C ILE A 68 -7.53 0.08 -11.66
N LEU A 69 -6.45 0.54 -12.26
CA LEU A 69 -5.74 -0.12 -13.35
C LEU A 69 -4.68 -1.05 -12.77
N GLY A 70 -4.36 -2.10 -13.52
CA GLY A 70 -3.29 -3.04 -13.21
C GLY A 70 -3.23 -4.11 -14.27
N ASP A 71 -2.24 -4.99 -14.16
CA ASP A 71 -2.16 -6.16 -15.03
C ASP A 71 -3.27 -7.17 -14.67
N ASN A 72 -4.06 -7.58 -15.68
CA ASN A 72 -5.15 -8.56 -15.55
C ASN A 72 -4.68 -9.94 -15.04
N ALA A 73 -3.37 -10.22 -15.11
CA ALA A 73 -2.76 -11.40 -14.52
C ALA A 73 -2.83 -11.41 -12.98
N PHE A 74 -3.03 -10.26 -12.35
CA PHE A 74 -3.15 -10.11 -10.91
C PHE A 74 -4.56 -9.70 -10.50
N GLU A 75 -4.97 -10.24 -9.36
CA GLU A 75 -6.08 -9.70 -8.58
C GLU A 75 -5.50 -9.02 -7.35
N LEU A 76 -5.87 -7.75 -7.13
CA LEU A 76 -5.52 -6.99 -5.93
C LEU A 76 -6.74 -6.90 -5.02
N ASP A 77 -6.59 -7.37 -3.79
CA ASP A 77 -7.55 -7.20 -2.71
C ASP A 77 -6.92 -6.43 -1.55
N VAL A 78 -7.75 -5.71 -0.80
CA VAL A 78 -7.33 -4.95 0.38
C VAL A 78 -8.14 -5.42 1.58
N TYR A 79 -7.47 -5.75 2.67
CA TYR A 79 -8.14 -6.15 3.91
C TYR A 79 -7.84 -5.13 5.00
N GLY A 80 -8.90 -4.48 5.50
CA GLY A 80 -8.81 -3.62 6.67
C GLY A 80 -8.51 -4.42 7.94
N ASP A 81 -7.67 -3.87 8.79
CA ASP A 81 -7.29 -4.42 10.09
C ASP A 81 -7.42 -3.31 11.15
N ASP A 82 -8.52 -3.36 11.91
CA ASP A 82 -8.88 -2.34 12.89
C ASP A 82 -8.61 -2.84 14.32
N ASP A 83 -7.77 -2.12 15.06
CA ASP A 83 -7.50 -2.31 16.49
C ASP A 83 -7.95 -1.07 17.29
N GLU A 84 -8.10 -1.19 18.60
CA GLU A 84 -8.57 -0.14 19.51
C GLU A 84 -7.74 1.15 19.42
N ASP A 85 -6.43 1.02 19.12
CA ASP A 85 -5.48 2.12 19.06
C ASP A 85 -5.08 2.52 17.63
N VAL A 86 -5.25 1.64 16.64
CA VAL A 86 -4.76 1.84 15.27
C VAL A 86 -5.59 1.08 14.24
N SER A 87 -5.90 1.74 13.14
CA SER A 87 -6.41 1.11 11.94
C SER A 87 -5.31 1.00 10.89
N GLY A 88 -5.23 -0.15 10.24
CA GLY A 88 -4.36 -0.40 9.12
C GLY A 88 -5.02 -1.28 8.06
N PHE A 89 -4.20 -1.73 7.12
CA PHE A 89 -4.62 -2.64 6.07
C PHE A 89 -3.48 -3.53 5.58
N TYR A 90 -3.86 -4.59 4.87
CA TYR A 90 -2.98 -5.42 4.06
C TYR A 90 -3.43 -5.38 2.61
N ALA A 91 -2.49 -5.21 1.68
CA ALA A 91 -2.72 -5.46 0.27
C ALA A 91 -2.35 -6.92 -0.04
N VAL A 92 -3.20 -7.61 -0.81
CA VAL A 92 -2.99 -9.01 -1.19
C VAL A 92 -3.06 -9.14 -2.70
N LEU A 93 -1.97 -9.62 -3.28
CA LEU A 93 -1.87 -9.91 -4.71
C LEU A 93 -2.04 -11.40 -4.97
N LYS A 94 -3.02 -11.76 -5.79
CA LYS A 94 -3.29 -13.14 -6.20
C LYS A 94 -3.05 -13.30 -7.69
N ASN A 95 -2.63 -14.50 -8.08
CA ASN A 95 -2.56 -14.87 -9.49
C ASN A 95 -3.97 -15.13 -10.03
N ASN A 96 -4.40 -14.36 -11.02
CA ASN A 96 -5.76 -14.44 -11.58
C ASN A 96 -5.85 -15.40 -12.78
N VAL A 97 -4.74 -15.65 -13.49
CA VAL A 97 -4.75 -16.38 -14.77
C VAL A 97 -4.21 -17.82 -14.62
N GLY A 98 -3.44 -18.13 -13.57
CA GLY A 98 -2.82 -19.44 -13.33
C GLY A 98 -3.64 -20.42 -12.47
N ASN A 99 -3.02 -21.55 -12.10
CA ASN A 99 -3.63 -22.59 -11.25
C ASN A 99 -3.51 -22.29 -9.75
N GLN A 100 -2.51 -21.51 -9.34
CA GLN A 100 -2.25 -21.17 -7.93
C GLN A 100 -3.01 -19.90 -7.51
N ARG A 101 -4.33 -19.88 -7.75
CA ARG A 101 -5.18 -18.70 -7.48
C ARG A 101 -5.44 -18.45 -6.00
N LEU A 102 -5.21 -19.46 -5.17
CA LEU A 102 -5.41 -19.38 -3.72
C LEU A 102 -4.20 -18.83 -2.96
N VAL A 103 -3.05 -18.69 -3.63
CA VAL A 103 -1.84 -18.13 -3.01
C VAL A 103 -1.88 -16.61 -3.17
N GLY A 104 -1.98 -15.90 -2.04
CA GLY A 104 -1.90 -14.45 -1.98
C GLY A 104 -0.56 -13.98 -1.44
N LEU A 105 0.10 -13.09 -2.16
CA LEU A 105 1.27 -12.35 -1.68
C LEU A 105 0.77 -11.16 -0.89
N THR A 106 0.90 -11.24 0.43
CA THR A 106 0.39 -10.24 1.36
C THR A 106 1.48 -9.23 1.66
N SER A 107 1.16 -7.94 1.64
CA SER A 107 2.04 -6.88 2.11
C SER A 107 2.30 -7.00 3.61
N GLY A 108 3.26 -6.22 4.12
CA GLY A 108 3.25 -5.89 5.54
C GLY A 108 1.99 -5.11 5.92
N TRP A 109 1.66 -5.09 7.21
CA TRP A 109 0.62 -4.20 7.75
C TRP A 109 1.01 -2.75 7.48
N THR A 110 0.06 -1.95 6.98
CA THR A 110 0.25 -0.51 6.72
C THR A 110 -0.80 0.28 7.51
N GLU A 111 -0.38 1.29 8.27
CA GLU A 111 -1.30 2.22 8.95
C GLU A 111 -2.12 2.98 7.89
N VAL A 112 -3.43 3.11 8.09
CA VAL A 112 -4.27 3.92 7.19
C VAL A 112 -3.80 5.37 7.22
N PRO A 113 -3.58 6.02 6.06
CA PRO A 113 -3.19 7.42 6.01
C PRO A 113 -4.15 8.30 6.81
N ARG A 114 -3.61 9.14 7.69
CA ARG A 114 -4.40 10.12 8.43
C ARG A 114 -4.60 11.34 7.55
N VAL A 115 -5.52 11.25 6.60
CA VAL A 115 -6.02 12.43 5.90
C VAL A 115 -6.71 13.29 6.98
N GLU A 116 -6.26 14.53 7.17
CA GLU A 116 -7.01 15.50 7.99
C GLU A 116 -8.45 15.56 7.45
N ASP A 117 -9.46 15.79 8.29
CA ASP A 117 -10.88 15.79 7.87
C ASP A 117 -11.02 16.45 6.50
N ALA A 118 -11.16 15.61 5.48
CA ALA A 118 -10.78 16.02 4.14
C ALA A 118 -11.78 17.09 3.72
N THR A 119 -11.31 18.34 3.61
CA THR A 119 -12.17 19.42 3.14
C THR A 119 -12.64 19.14 1.71
N ASP A 120 -11.92 18.26 1.00
CA ASP A 120 -12.28 17.69 -0.30
C ASP A 120 -12.24 16.15 -0.27
N ALA A 121 -13.41 15.51 -0.31
CA ALA A 121 -13.56 14.05 -0.31
C ALA A 121 -12.90 13.39 -1.54
N ARG A 122 -12.82 14.09 -2.68
CA ARG A 122 -12.15 13.56 -3.88
C ARG A 122 -10.66 13.45 -3.65
N LEU A 123 -10.06 14.49 -3.05
CA LEU A 123 -8.64 14.45 -2.70
C LEU A 123 -8.35 13.34 -1.70
N GLY A 124 -9.17 13.21 -0.65
CA GLY A 124 -9.01 12.12 0.32
C GLY A 124 -9.15 10.72 -0.29
N ALA A 125 -10.12 10.52 -1.19
CA ALA A 125 -10.24 9.26 -1.93
C ALA A 125 -8.99 8.97 -2.76
N ARG A 126 -8.47 9.99 -3.45
CA ARG A 126 -7.28 9.86 -4.29
C ARG A 126 -6.07 9.43 -3.49
N GLU A 127 -5.79 10.12 -2.38
CA GLU A 127 -4.65 9.84 -1.51
C GLU A 127 -4.68 8.40 -0.96
N HIS A 128 -5.86 7.94 -0.52
CA HIS A 128 -6.04 6.58 -0.03
C HIS A 128 -5.84 5.50 -1.10
N LEU A 129 -6.40 5.71 -2.29
CA LEU A 129 -6.25 4.77 -3.41
C LEU A 129 -4.81 4.76 -3.95
N ASP A 130 -4.13 5.91 -3.98
CA ASP A 130 -2.73 6.01 -4.39
C ASP A 130 -1.83 5.26 -3.38
N GLU A 131 -2.04 5.40 -2.07
CA GLU A 131 -1.29 4.65 -1.06
C GLU A 131 -1.47 3.13 -1.22
N ILE A 132 -2.70 2.67 -1.48
CA ILE A 132 -2.95 1.25 -1.77
C ILE A 132 -2.18 0.78 -3.00
N CYS A 133 -2.22 1.57 -4.09
CA CYS A 133 -1.46 1.26 -5.31
C CYS A 133 0.03 1.20 -5.01
N THR A 134 0.57 2.13 -4.21
CA THR A 134 1.97 2.14 -3.78
C THR A 134 2.33 0.86 -3.03
N VAL A 135 1.57 0.50 -1.99
CA VAL A 135 1.82 -0.71 -1.19
C VAL A 135 1.74 -1.98 -2.04
N ALA A 136 0.73 -2.09 -2.92
CA ALA A 136 0.61 -3.23 -3.83
C ALA A 136 1.81 -3.32 -4.80
N ASN A 137 2.23 -2.18 -5.35
CA ASN A 137 3.37 -2.12 -6.26
C ASN A 137 4.70 -2.46 -5.58
N ASP A 138 4.84 -2.17 -4.28
CA ASP A 138 6.03 -2.58 -3.52
C ASP A 138 6.11 -4.10 -3.36
N VAL A 139 4.97 -4.78 -3.18
CA VAL A 139 4.93 -6.25 -3.21
C VAL A 139 5.35 -6.77 -4.59
N LEU A 140 4.83 -6.21 -5.68
CA LEU A 140 5.24 -6.61 -7.05
C LEU A 140 6.74 -6.41 -7.27
N ARG A 141 7.28 -5.25 -6.88
CA ARG A 141 8.71 -4.93 -7.02
C ARG A 141 9.58 -5.86 -6.20
N ALA A 142 9.16 -6.20 -4.97
CA ALA A 142 9.90 -7.13 -4.12
C ALA A 142 10.01 -8.52 -4.73
N VAL A 143 8.98 -8.99 -5.44
CA VAL A 143 8.99 -10.30 -6.12
C VAL A 143 9.71 -10.22 -7.47
N ALA A 144 9.69 -9.06 -8.13
CA ALA A 144 10.42 -8.82 -9.38
C ALA A 144 11.93 -8.66 -9.17
N ALA A 145 12.35 -8.19 -7.99
CA ALA A 145 13.74 -8.13 -7.58
C ALA A 145 14.28 -9.56 -7.47
N ARG A 146 15.04 -9.99 -8.49
CA ARG A 146 15.74 -11.29 -8.49
C ARG A 146 16.56 -11.44 -7.21
N PRO A 147 16.73 -12.66 -6.65
CA PRO A 147 17.62 -12.92 -5.53
C PRO A 147 19.10 -12.55 -5.79
N ASP A 148 19.48 -12.27 -7.04
CA ASP A 148 20.82 -11.82 -7.43
C ASP A 148 20.99 -10.29 -7.42
N ALA A 149 19.95 -9.52 -7.13
CA ALA A 149 20.12 -8.11 -6.81
C ALA A 149 20.73 -8.06 -5.40
N THR A 150 22.07 -8.03 -5.34
CA THR A 150 22.82 -7.59 -4.17
C THR A 150 22.00 -6.52 -3.47
N ALA A 151 21.55 -6.81 -2.24
CA ALA A 151 20.96 -5.80 -1.37
C ALA A 151 21.97 -4.67 -1.29
N THR A 152 21.79 -3.65 -2.13
CA THR A 152 22.60 -2.46 -2.07
C THR A 152 22.17 -1.83 -0.75
N SER A 153 23.07 -1.92 0.22
CA SER A 153 23.02 -1.11 1.42
C SER A 153 22.92 0.34 0.94
N HIS A 154 21.72 0.86 0.87
CA HIS A 154 21.48 2.27 0.65
C HIS A 154 21.08 2.83 2.00
N GLN A 155 21.54 4.04 2.28
CA GLN A 155 21.08 4.75 3.45
C GLN A 155 19.59 5.03 3.27
N HIS A 156 18.85 4.78 4.33
CA HIS A 156 17.42 4.94 4.36
C HIS A 156 17.07 6.43 4.50
N PHE A 157 16.50 7.03 3.46
CA PHE A 157 16.01 8.41 3.49
C PHE A 157 14.50 8.39 3.55
N GLY A 158 13.89 8.76 4.68
CA GLY A 158 12.44 8.62 4.84
C GLY A 158 11.64 9.90 5.06
N TYR A 159 10.35 9.83 4.76
CA TYR A 159 9.34 10.83 5.14
C TYR A 159 8.45 10.28 6.26
N TRP A 160 7.91 11.17 7.09
CA TRP A 160 7.01 10.79 8.17
C TRP A 160 5.64 10.42 7.61
N ILE A 161 5.17 9.22 7.93
CA ILE A 161 3.76 8.82 7.73
C ILE A 161 2.93 9.33 8.91
N ASN A 162 3.45 9.18 10.12
CA ASN A 162 2.81 9.68 11.34
C ASN A 162 3.86 10.19 12.33
N ARG A 163 4.02 11.52 12.39
CA ARG A 163 5.01 12.16 13.26
C ARG A 163 4.70 12.00 14.75
N ALA A 164 3.43 11.93 15.13
CA ALA A 164 3.02 11.79 16.53
C ALA A 164 3.32 10.38 17.09
N ARG A 165 3.33 9.37 16.23
CA ARG A 165 3.65 7.98 16.61
C ARG A 165 5.05 7.53 16.22
N GLY A 166 5.78 8.39 15.52
CA GLY A 166 7.13 8.09 15.11
C GLY A 166 7.23 7.05 14.00
N THR A 167 6.32 7.04 13.02
CA THR A 167 6.40 6.13 11.86
C THR A 167 6.80 6.90 10.60
N ALA A 168 7.82 6.38 9.90
CA ALA A 168 8.35 6.98 8.68
C ALA A 168 8.64 5.90 7.63
N ARG A 169 8.79 6.27 6.35
CA ARG A 169 9.11 5.36 5.24
C ARG A 169 10.19 5.88 4.33
N CYS A 170 11.06 4.99 3.85
CA CYS A 170 12.16 5.34 2.94
C CYS A 170 11.62 5.70 1.54
N TYR A 171 11.99 6.87 0.99
CA TYR A 171 11.70 7.26 -0.38
C TYR A 171 12.14 6.22 -1.42
N GLN A 172 13.26 5.53 -1.17
CA GLN A 172 13.86 4.62 -2.15
C GLN A 172 13.36 3.19 -2.03
N CYS A 173 13.20 2.65 -0.82
CA CYS A 173 12.86 1.24 -0.61
C CYS A 173 11.59 1.01 0.19
N GLN A 174 10.91 2.08 0.60
CA GLN A 174 9.66 2.06 1.37
C GLN A 174 9.75 1.28 2.69
N TYR A 175 10.97 0.98 3.15
CA TYR A 175 11.21 0.40 4.46
C TYR A 175 10.62 1.32 5.53
N GLN A 176 9.82 0.73 6.42
CA GLN A 176 9.16 1.46 7.49
C GLN A 176 10.03 1.52 8.74
N PHE A 177 10.26 2.74 9.22
CA PHE A 177 10.95 3.02 10.48
C PHE A 177 9.94 3.23 11.60
N THR A 178 10.36 2.87 12.81
CA THR A 178 9.73 3.30 14.06
C THR A 178 10.76 4.07 14.87
N GLY A 179 10.49 5.33 15.18
CA GLY A 179 11.40 6.22 15.89
C GLY A 179 10.85 7.63 16.09
N THR A 180 11.38 8.36 17.06
CA THR A 180 11.05 9.78 17.32
C THR A 180 12.03 10.71 16.60
N ASP A 181 11.79 12.02 16.60
CA ASP A 181 12.73 13.02 16.05
C ASP A 181 14.15 12.93 16.66
N THR A 182 14.32 12.27 17.81
CA THR A 182 15.62 12.05 18.48
C THR A 182 16.20 10.65 18.28
N THR A 183 15.47 9.72 17.67
CA THR A 183 15.94 8.36 17.36
C THR A 183 15.94 8.06 15.86
N ALA A 184 15.40 8.96 15.03
CA ALA A 184 15.70 9.00 13.61
C ALA A 184 17.21 9.27 13.47
N GLU A 185 17.90 8.48 12.65
CA GLU A 185 19.34 8.66 12.46
C GLU A 185 19.62 10.07 11.91
N ASP A 186 20.51 10.82 12.58
CA ASP A 186 20.90 12.17 12.17
C ASP A 186 21.53 12.14 10.78
N TRP A 187 21.19 13.15 9.96
CA TRP A 187 21.86 13.41 8.70
C TRP A 187 23.35 13.67 8.95
N GLN A 188 24.22 12.74 8.54
CA GLN A 188 25.66 12.98 8.47
C GLN A 188 26.05 13.33 7.03
N PRO A 189 26.50 14.57 6.76
CA PRO A 189 27.10 14.89 5.48
C PRO A 189 28.41 14.13 5.33
N SER A 190 28.62 13.54 4.15
CA SER A 190 29.97 13.31 3.62
C SER A 190 30.68 14.63 3.35
#